data_AF-A0A372UC87-F1
#
_entry.id   AF-A0A372UC87-F1
#
_cell.length_a   1.000
_cell.length_b   1.000
_cell.length_c   1.000
_cell.angle_alpha   90.00
_cell.angle_beta   90.00
_cell.angle_gamma   90.00
#
_symmetry.space_group_name_H-M   'P 1'
#
loop_
_entity.id
_entity.type
_entity.pdbx_description
1 polymer ?
#
loop_
_entity_poly.entity_id
_entity_poly.type
_entity_poly.pdbx_seq_one_letter_code
_entity_poly.pdbx_strand_id
1 'polypeptide(L)'
;MGKRLVAYFSASGTTKKVAEMIADSAKADLFEITPEVPYTSADLNWMDKKSRSSIEMNDKSMIAEGKVFNNATRQQIVEWVETL
;
A
#
# COMPACT_ATOMS: atom_id res chain seq x y z
N MET A 1 -12.28 -7.14 -22.02
CA MET A 1 -11.92 -7.40 -20.61
C MET A 1 -10.89 -6.36 -20.21
N GLY A 2 -11.11 -5.64 -19.10
CA GLY A 2 -10.13 -4.68 -18.59
C GLY A 2 -9.02 -5.38 -17.78
N LYS A 3 -7.79 -4.85 -17.82
CA LYS A 3 -6.71 -5.31 -16.93
C LYS A 3 -7.03 -4.88 -15.50
N ARG A 4 -6.87 -5.78 -14.54
CA ARG A 4 -7.14 -5.55 -13.12
C ARG A 4 -5.90 -5.91 -12.32
N LEU A 5 -5.62 -5.13 -11.28
CA LEU A 5 -4.49 -5.34 -10.39
C LEU A 5 -4.99 -5.25 -8.94
N VAL A 6 -4.56 -6.20 -8.12
CA VAL A 6 -4.67 -6.13 -6.66
C VAL A 6 -3.28 -5.82 -6.13
N ALA A 7 -3.06 -4.58 -5.70
CA ALA A 7 -1.85 -4.18 -5.00
C ALA A 7 -2.10 -4.23 -3.49
N TYR A 8 -1.18 -4.80 -2.71
CA TYR A 8 -1.35 -4.94 -1.25
C TYR A 8 -0.04 -4.79 -0.48
N PHE A 9 -0.13 -4.39 0.79
CA PHE A 9 0.96 -4.46 1.78
C PHE A 9 0.57 -5.43 2.89
N SER A 10 1.50 -6.26 3.37
CA SER A 10 1.23 -7.15 4.50
C SER A 10 2.48 -7.44 5.34
N ALA A 11 2.56 -6.84 6.53
CA ALA A 11 3.68 -7.09 7.44
C ALA A 11 3.62 -8.48 8.12
N SER A 12 2.41 -9.00 8.38
CA SER A 12 2.19 -10.27 9.12
C SER A 12 1.48 -11.35 8.29
N GLY A 13 1.21 -11.11 7.02
CA GLY A 13 0.60 -12.08 6.10
C GLY A 13 -0.93 -12.14 6.08
N THR A 14 -1.63 -11.49 7.03
CA THR A 14 -3.11 -11.50 7.04
C THR A 14 -3.69 -10.85 5.78
N THR A 15 -3.20 -9.66 5.40
CA THR A 15 -3.64 -8.95 4.20
C THR A 15 -3.27 -9.71 2.92
N LYS A 16 -2.10 -10.35 2.89
CA LYS A 16 -1.66 -11.18 1.75
C LYS A 16 -2.69 -12.24 1.40
N LYS A 17 -3.14 -13.01 2.40
CA LYS A 17 -4.15 -14.05 2.20
C LYS A 17 -5.44 -13.50 1.60
N VAL A 18 -5.87 -12.31 2.04
CA VAL A 18 -7.07 -11.66 1.49
C VAL A 18 -6.84 -11.15 0.07
N ALA A 19 -5.68 -10.57 -0.21
CA ALA A 19 -5.32 -10.09 -1.53
C ALA A 19 -5.27 -11.23 -2.57
N GLU A 20 -4.73 -12.39 -2.19
CA GLU A 20 -4.75 -13.61 -3.02
C GLU A 20 -6.19 -14.03 -3.34
N MET A 21 -7.07 -14.10 -2.33
CA MET A 21 -8.49 -14.44 -2.54
C MET A 21 -9.21 -13.45 -3.49
N ILE A 22 -8.90 -12.15 -3.36
CA ILE A 22 -9.49 -11.11 -4.22
C ILE A 22 -8.97 -11.25 -5.65
N ALA A 23 -7.66 -11.44 -5.84
CA ALA A 23 -7.05 -11.57 -7.16
C ALA A 23 -7.60 -12.80 -7.91
N ASP A 24 -7.72 -13.93 -7.23
CA ASP A 24 -8.27 -15.17 -7.80
C ASP A 24 -9.72 -15.03 -8.25
N SER A 25 -10.53 -14.37 -7.42
CA SER A 25 -11.96 -14.11 -7.69
C SER A 25 -12.15 -13.09 -8.81
N ALA A 26 -11.34 -12.04 -8.82
CA ALA A 26 -11.43 -10.96 -9.80
C ALA A 26 -10.71 -11.27 -11.12
N LYS A 27 -9.95 -12.39 -11.20
CA LYS A 27 -9.03 -12.69 -12.30
C LYS A 27 -8.11 -11.51 -12.58
N ALA A 28 -7.50 -11.02 -11.52
CA ALA A 28 -6.60 -9.87 -11.52
C ALA A 28 -5.15 -10.31 -11.29
N ASP A 29 -4.22 -9.50 -11.76
CA ASP A 29 -2.82 -9.62 -11.37
C ASP A 29 -2.67 -9.25 -9.89
N LEU A 30 -1.68 -9.83 -9.21
CA LEU A 30 -1.39 -9.59 -7.80
C LEU A 30 0.00 -8.96 -7.67
N PHE A 31 0.10 -7.87 -6.92
CA PHE A 31 1.35 -7.16 -6.68
C PHE A 31 1.53 -6.83 -5.19
N GLU A 32 2.66 -7.25 -4.62
CA GLU A 32 3.01 -6.96 -3.23
C GLU A 32 3.85 -5.69 -3.14
N ILE A 33 3.35 -4.71 -2.39
CA ILE A 33 4.06 -3.49 -1.99
C ILE A 33 5.03 -3.90 -0.89
N THR A 34 6.27 -4.18 -1.29
CA THR A 34 7.32 -4.63 -0.37
C THR A 34 8.04 -3.40 0.19
N PRO A 35 8.11 -3.23 1.52
CA PRO A 35 8.89 -2.14 2.10
C PRO A 35 10.37 -2.36 1.82
N GLU A 36 11.11 -1.28 1.57
CA GLU A 36 12.58 -1.36 1.36
C GLU A 36 13.28 -1.98 2.57
N VAL A 37 12.84 -1.61 3.78
CA VAL A 37 13.26 -2.24 5.04
C VAL A 37 12.07 -3.03 5.62
N PRO A 38 12.15 -4.38 5.71
CA PRO A 38 11.10 -5.21 6.30
C PRO A 38 10.76 -4.82 7.73
N TYR A 39 9.47 -4.94 8.09
CA TYR A 39 9.03 -4.69 9.46
C TYR A 39 9.41 -5.86 10.38
N THR A 40 9.97 -5.53 11.54
CA THR A 40 10.18 -6.47 12.64
C THR A 40 8.98 -6.51 13.58
N SER A 41 8.92 -7.49 14.47
CA SER A 41 7.89 -7.52 15.53
C SER A 41 7.97 -6.31 16.47
N ALA A 42 9.16 -5.75 16.70
CA ALA A 42 9.33 -4.54 17.49
C ALA A 42 8.77 -3.31 16.78
N ASP A 43 8.95 -3.23 15.46
CA ASP A 43 8.39 -2.16 14.63
C ASP A 43 6.86 -2.12 14.65
N LEU A 44 6.23 -3.29 14.78
CA LEU A 44 4.78 -3.45 14.78
C LEU A 44 4.13 -3.36 16.17
N ASN A 45 4.92 -3.16 17.23
CA ASN A 45 4.41 -3.07 18.59
C ASN A 45 3.73 -1.72 18.85
N TRP A 46 2.43 -1.62 18.52
CA TRP A 46 1.62 -0.42 18.69
C TRP A 46 1.50 0.08 20.15
N MET A 47 1.82 -0.75 21.15
CA MET A 47 1.87 -0.32 22.56
C MET A 47 3.14 0.49 22.87
N ASP A 48 4.20 0.32 22.07
CA ASP A 48 5.41 1.13 22.15
C ASP A 48 5.28 2.35 21.23
N LYS A 49 5.19 3.54 21.84
CA LYS A 49 5.11 4.82 21.11
C LYS A 49 6.36 5.14 20.29
N LYS A 50 7.46 4.43 20.52
CA LYS A 50 8.71 4.53 19.76
C LYS A 50 8.86 3.45 18.69
N SER A 51 7.91 2.52 18.58
CA SER A 51 7.88 1.57 17.47
C SER A 51 7.75 2.32 16.15
N ARG A 52 8.39 1.80 15.09
CA ARG A 52 8.33 2.38 13.76
C ARG A 52 6.89 2.63 13.30
N SER A 53 5.99 1.66 13.46
CA SER A 53 4.58 1.82 13.10
C SER A 53 3.88 2.94 13.86
N SER A 54 4.22 3.15 15.13
CA SER A 54 3.65 4.23 15.95
C SER A 54 4.19 5.59 15.54
N ILE A 55 5.48 5.69 15.17
CA ILE A 55 6.08 6.93 14.66
C ILE A 55 5.46 7.29 13.31
N GLU A 56 5.44 6.35 12.35
CA GLU A 56 4.87 6.55 11.01
C GLU A 56 3.40 6.98 11.06
N MET A 57 2.60 6.41 11.98
CA MET A 57 1.18 6.77 12.11
C MET A 57 0.96 8.13 12.78
N ASN A 58 1.84 8.53 13.70
CA ASN A 58 1.73 9.81 14.41
C ASN A 58 2.29 10.98 13.57
N ASP A 59 3.28 10.72 12.73
CA ASP A 59 3.87 11.72 11.84
C ASP A 59 3.14 11.72 10.49
N LYS A 60 2.19 12.65 10.34
CA LYS A 60 1.43 12.81 9.09
C LYS A 60 2.31 13.11 7.87
N SER A 61 3.54 13.61 8.04
CA SER A 61 4.45 13.83 6.92
C SER A 61 4.96 12.52 6.31
N MET A 62 4.85 11.40 7.04
CA MET A 62 5.24 10.07 6.58
C MET A 62 4.12 9.33 5.83
N ILE A 63 2.89 9.89 5.82
CA ILE A 63 1.73 9.29 5.14
C ILE A 63 1.33 10.17 3.96
N ALA A 64 1.48 9.64 2.74
CA ALA A 64 0.97 10.25 1.53
C ALA A 64 -0.38 9.62 1.13
N GLU A 65 -1.39 10.43 0.89
CA GLU A 65 -2.68 9.96 0.37
C GLU A 65 -2.56 9.69 -1.13
N GLY A 66 -2.93 8.47 -1.55
CA GLY A 66 -3.00 8.11 -2.96
C GLY A 66 -4.26 8.67 -3.63
N LYS A 67 -4.18 8.96 -4.94
CA LYS A 67 -5.33 9.41 -5.73
C LYS A 67 -5.78 8.33 -6.71
N VAL A 68 -7.08 8.00 -6.68
CA VAL A 68 -7.69 7.10 -7.67
C VAL A 68 -8.12 7.91 -8.88
N PHE A 69 -7.67 7.49 -10.04
CA PHE A 69 -8.04 8.09 -11.32
C PHE A 69 -8.94 7.15 -12.12
N ASN A 70 -10.05 7.69 -12.64
CA ASN A 70 -10.91 6.99 -13.58
C ASN A 70 -10.68 7.54 -14.99
N ASN A 71 -10.28 6.68 -15.93
CA ASN A 71 -10.02 7.06 -17.34
C ASN A 71 -9.02 8.22 -17.51
N ALA A 72 -8.02 8.36 -16.62
CA ALA A 72 -7.05 9.44 -16.72
C ALA A 72 -6.05 9.24 -17.87
N THR A 73 -5.62 10.36 -18.43
CA THR A 73 -4.51 10.40 -19.39
C THR A 73 -3.17 10.30 -18.66
N ARG A 74 -2.12 9.92 -19.40
CA ARG A 74 -0.75 9.93 -18.86
C ARG A 74 -0.34 11.31 -18.38
N GLN A 75 -0.74 12.38 -19.07
CA GLN A 75 -0.46 13.75 -18.62
C GLN A 75 -1.10 14.04 -17.26
N GLN A 76 -2.37 13.70 -17.06
CA GLN A 76 -3.06 13.93 -15.78
C GLN A 76 -2.40 13.19 -14.61
N ILE A 77 -1.86 11.99 -14.87
CA ILE A 77 -1.12 11.23 -13.86
C ILE A 77 0.22 11.92 -13.56
N VAL A 78 0.97 12.32 -14.58
CA VAL A 78 2.27 13.02 -14.43
C VAL A 78 2.10 14.33 -13.66
N GLU A 79 1.14 15.16 -14.04
CA GLU A 79 0.85 16.43 -13.36
C GLU A 79 0.55 16.22 -11.88
N TRP A 80 -0.21 15.18 -11.51
CA TRP A 80 -0.45 14.87 -10.09
C TRP A 80 0.80 14.39 -9.36
N VAL A 81 1.61 13.53 -10.00
CA VAL A 81 2.86 13.06 -9.40
C VAL A 81 3.82 14.21 -9.13
N GLU A 82 3.83 15.24 -9.98
CA GLU A 82 4.62 16.47 -9.76
C GLU A 82 4.11 17.33 -8.58
N THR A 83 2.91 17.08 -8.07
CA THR A 83 2.37 17.76 -6.86
C THR A 83 2.67 17.04 -5.54
N LEU A 84 3.21 15.81 -5.61
CA LEU A 84 3.63 15.03 -4.44
C LEU A 84 5.04 15.42 -4.00
#